data_AF-A0A956WZP3-F1
#
_entry.id   AF-A0A956WZP3-F1
#
_cell.length_a   1.000
_cell.length_b   1.000
_cell.length_c   1.000
_cell.angle_alpha   90.00
_cell.angle_beta   90.00
_cell.angle_gamma   90.00
#
_symmetry.space_group_name_H-M   'P 1'
#
loop_
_entity.id
_entity.type
_entity.pdbx_description
1 polymer ?
#
loop_
_entity_poly.entity_id
_entity_poly.type
_entity_poly.pdbx_seq_one_letter_code
_entity_poly.pdbx_strand_id
1 'polypeptide(L)'
;YTWSRPDLVAYYLYRGVGVSTHNNYYDIFAFMGVVGLGTFVWFIVAYARMAWRVVQRIRQRWDFDAAYTSGVFAGFLGMLVSGMLGDWFLPFVYNIGFVGFRASVFGWIFMGGLMAVATRLVRETGAGEIQPSS
;
A
#
# COMPACT_ATOMS: atom_id res chain seq x y z
N TYR A 1 -30.57 -28.96 1.90
CA TYR A 1 -29.76 -29.73 0.93
C TYR A 1 -29.32 -28.82 -0.22
N THR A 2 -28.18 -28.12 -0.06
CA THR A 2 -27.68 -27.16 -1.08
C THR A 2 -26.15 -27.16 -1.23
N TRP A 3 -25.43 -28.13 -0.64
CA TRP A 3 -23.96 -28.18 -0.62
C TRP A 3 -23.31 -28.98 -1.76
N SER A 4 -24.08 -29.48 -2.73
CA SER A 4 -23.60 -30.43 -3.75
C SER A 4 -23.22 -29.80 -5.10
N ARG A 5 -23.21 -28.46 -5.21
CA ARG A 5 -22.91 -27.74 -6.45
C ARG A 5 -21.85 -26.65 -6.24
N PRO A 6 -20.55 -27.01 -6.34
CA PRO A 6 -19.46 -26.04 -6.18
C PRO A 6 -19.51 -24.95 -7.26
N ASP A 7 -20.09 -25.23 -8.42
CA ASP A 7 -20.41 -24.28 -9.49
C ASP A 7 -21.41 -23.21 -9.03
N LEU A 8 -22.42 -23.57 -8.24
CA LEU A 8 -23.39 -22.61 -7.70
C LEU A 8 -22.79 -21.78 -6.57
N VAL A 9 -21.97 -22.37 -5.69
CA VAL A 9 -21.24 -21.60 -4.66
C VAL A 9 -20.28 -20.63 -5.33
N ALA A 10 -19.51 -21.06 -6.33
CA ALA A 10 -18.68 -20.19 -7.14
C ALA A 10 -19.51 -19.12 -7.87
N TYR A 11 -20.68 -19.47 -8.41
CA TYR A 11 -21.59 -18.54 -9.08
C TYR A 11 -22.20 -17.52 -8.10
N TYR A 12 -22.58 -17.90 -6.88
CA TYR A 12 -23.11 -16.98 -5.87
C TYR A 12 -22.02 -16.11 -5.22
N LEU A 13 -20.80 -16.64 -5.05
CA LEU A 13 -19.63 -15.85 -4.65
C LEU A 13 -19.20 -14.88 -5.76
N TYR A 14 -19.29 -15.29 -7.03
CA TYR A 14 -18.99 -14.46 -8.20
C TYR A 14 -20.07 -13.42 -8.49
N ARG A 15 -21.35 -13.77 -8.26
CA ARG A 15 -22.52 -12.92 -8.47
C ARG A 15 -23.00 -12.26 -7.18
N GLY A 16 -22.11 -12.16 -6.19
CA GLY A 16 -22.35 -11.52 -4.90
C GLY A 16 -22.82 -10.09 -5.11
N VAL A 17 -24.13 -9.92 -5.04
CA VAL A 17 -24.88 -8.71 -4.65
C VAL A 17 -24.11 -7.40 -4.85
N GLY A 18 -24.09 -6.92 -6.09
CA GLY A 18 -24.52 -5.56 -6.47
C GLY A 18 -24.13 -4.34 -5.61
N VAL A 19 -22.99 -4.35 -4.92
CA VAL A 19 -22.37 -3.12 -4.37
C VAL A 19 -20.84 -3.22 -4.51
N SER A 20 -20.35 -3.53 -5.71
CA SER A 20 -18.97 -3.18 -6.05
C SER A 20 -18.92 -1.66 -6.18
N THR A 21 -18.49 -0.97 -5.13
CA THR A 21 -18.51 0.50 -5.10
C THR A 21 -17.45 1.11 -6.01
N HIS A 22 -16.60 0.28 -6.63
CA HIS A 22 -15.38 0.69 -7.33
C HIS A 22 -14.53 1.66 -6.50
N ASN A 23 -14.53 1.48 -5.18
CA ASN A 23 -13.89 2.39 -4.25
C ASN A 23 -13.39 1.63 -3.03
N ASN A 24 -12.06 1.58 -2.91
CA ASN A 24 -11.38 0.79 -1.89
C ASN A 24 -11.81 1.17 -0.46
N TYR A 25 -12.10 2.46 -0.24
CA TYR A 25 -12.47 2.98 1.08
C TYR A 25 -13.87 2.53 1.52
N TYR A 26 -14.83 2.50 0.59
CA TYR A 26 -16.18 2.01 0.87
C TYR A 26 -16.18 0.51 1.11
N ASP A 27 -15.41 -0.25 0.34
CA ASP A 27 -15.31 -1.70 0.50
C ASP A 27 -14.66 -2.07 1.85
N ILE A 28 -13.59 -1.37 2.26
CA ILE A 28 -13.00 -1.55 3.60
C ILE A 28 -14.03 -1.25 4.70
N PHE A 29 -14.77 -0.15 4.57
CA PHE A 29 -15.79 0.21 5.55
C PHE A 29 -16.91 -0.82 5.62
N ALA A 30 -17.38 -1.33 4.48
CA ALA A 30 -18.45 -2.31 4.40
C ALA A 30 -18.06 -3.67 5.03
N PHE A 31 -16.83 -4.14 4.78
CA PHE A 31 -16.38 -5.44 5.29
C PHE A 31 -15.79 -5.40 6.70
N MET A 32 -15.10 -4.32 7.07
CA MET A 32 -14.32 -4.23 8.31
C MET A 32 -14.81 -3.14 9.27
N GLY A 33 -15.82 -2.37 8.88
CA GLY A 33 -16.40 -1.28 9.67
C GLY A 33 -15.45 -0.09 9.88
N VAL A 34 -15.82 0.76 10.84
CA VAL A 34 -15.04 1.95 11.24
C VAL A 34 -13.63 1.57 11.72
N VAL A 35 -13.48 0.44 12.40
CA VAL A 35 -12.18 0.00 12.93
C VAL A 35 -11.21 -0.35 11.80
N GLY A 36 -11.67 -1.09 10.78
CA GLY A 36 -10.84 -1.40 9.62
C GLY A 36 -10.45 -0.14 8.84
N LEU A 37 -11.43 0.74 8.57
CA LEU A 37 -11.16 2.01 7.89
C LEU A 37 -10.20 2.90 8.69
N GLY A 38 -10.40 3.01 10.01
CA GLY A 38 -9.54 3.77 10.90
C GLY A 38 -8.10 3.24 10.92
N THR A 39 -7.93 1.92 10.97
CA THR A 39 -6.61 1.27 10.89
C THR A 39 -5.93 1.52 9.55
N PHE A 40 -6.70 1.47 8.46
CA PHE A 40 -6.20 1.74 7.11
C PHE A 40 -5.74 3.20 6.95
N VAL A 41 -6.55 4.16 7.37
CA VAL A 41 -6.20 5.59 7.36
C VAL A 41 -4.97 5.84 8.24
N TRP A 42 -4.91 5.22 9.42
CA TRP A 42 -3.74 5.30 10.28
C TRP A 42 -2.48 4.78 9.59
N PHE A 43 -2.55 3.62 8.93
CA PHE A 43 -1.44 3.05 8.16
C PHE A 43 -0.97 4.01 7.05
N ILE A 44 -1.90 4.55 6.25
CA ILE A 44 -1.59 5.53 5.20
C ILE A 44 -0.83 6.72 5.77
N VAL A 45 -1.35 7.29 6.86
CA VAL A 45 -0.79 8.48 7.48
C VAL A 45 0.57 8.18 8.11
N ALA A 46 0.73 7.03 8.77
CA ALA A 46 1.99 6.59 9.36
C ALA A 46 3.07 6.41 8.28
N TYR A 47 2.74 5.70 7.21
CA TYR A 47 3.64 5.47 6.08
C TYR A 47 3.98 6.79 5.38
N ALA A 48 2.99 7.64 5.08
CA ALA A 48 3.20 8.93 4.42
C ALA A 48 4.12 9.85 5.22
N ARG A 49 3.91 9.95 6.54
CA ARG A 49 4.76 10.76 7.42
C ARG A 49 6.19 10.23 7.47
N MET A 50 6.37 8.91 7.51
CA MET A 50 7.70 8.30 7.48
C MET A 50 8.39 8.58 6.13
N ALA A 51 7.73 8.27 5.02
CA ALA A 51 8.27 8.44 3.68
C ALA A 51 8.61 9.90 3.37
N TRP A 52 7.74 10.84 3.77
CA TRP A 52 8.01 12.27 3.62
C TRP A 52 9.29 12.70 4.33
N ARG A 53 9.51 12.24 5.59
CA ARG A 53 10.74 12.56 6.32
C ARG A 53 11.98 12.01 5.63
N VAL A 54 11.90 10.79 5.09
CA VAL A 54 13.00 10.18 4.34
C VAL A 54 13.30 11.01 3.09
N VAL A 55 12.28 11.27 2.26
CA VAL A 55 12.42 12.08 1.05
C VAL A 55 13.05 13.43 1.38
N GLN A 56 12.58 14.14 2.39
CA GLN A 56 13.15 15.45 2.77
C GLN A 56 14.61 15.36 3.22
N ARG A 57 15.04 14.27 3.87
CA ARG A 57 16.42 14.07 4.29
C ARG A 57 17.38 13.81 3.13
N ILE A 58 16.93 13.09 2.10
CA ILE A 58 17.79 12.67 0.99
C ILE A 58 17.51 13.38 -0.33
N ARG A 59 16.51 14.26 -0.41
CA ARG A 59 16.14 14.97 -1.65
C ARG A 59 17.27 15.82 -2.26
N GLN A 60 18.22 16.27 -1.44
CA GLN A 60 19.39 17.01 -1.92
C GLN A 60 20.52 16.10 -2.42
N ARG A 61 20.42 14.79 -2.18
CA ARG A 61 21.36 13.81 -2.71
C ARG A 61 20.98 13.55 -4.17
N TRP A 62 21.96 13.60 -5.06
CA TRP A 62 21.76 13.32 -6.49
C TRP A 62 22.07 11.85 -6.78
N ASP A 63 21.50 10.95 -5.97
CA ASP A 63 21.76 9.52 -6.01
C ASP A 63 20.48 8.71 -6.32
N PHE A 64 20.67 7.40 -6.53
CA PHE A 64 19.57 6.48 -6.79
C PHE A 64 18.56 6.45 -5.63
N ASP A 65 19.01 6.51 -4.38
CA ASP A 65 18.15 6.46 -3.20
C ASP A 65 17.17 7.65 -3.18
N ALA A 66 17.65 8.86 -3.49
CA ALA A 66 16.82 10.05 -3.57
C ALA A 66 15.78 9.98 -4.70
N ALA A 67 16.19 9.53 -5.89
CA ALA A 67 15.29 9.37 -7.03
C ALA A 67 14.24 8.28 -6.77
N TYR A 68 14.69 7.12 -6.26
CA TYR A 68 13.84 5.98 -5.95
C TYR A 68 12.80 6.33 -4.88
N THR A 69 13.22 6.84 -3.73
CA THR A 69 12.29 7.17 -2.64
C THR A 69 11.28 8.26 -3.02
N SER A 70 11.70 9.27 -3.78
CA SER A 70 10.81 10.31 -4.29
C SER A 70 9.78 9.73 -5.28
N GLY A 71 10.22 8.86 -6.20
CA GLY A 71 9.34 8.19 -7.16
C GLY A 71 8.34 7.25 -6.49
N VAL A 72 8.79 6.43 -5.52
CA VAL A 72 7.91 5.55 -4.76
C VAL A 72 6.92 6.34 -3.92
N PHE A 73 7.34 7.43 -3.29
CA PHE A 73 6.42 8.26 -2.50
C PHE A 73 5.36 8.94 -3.37
N ALA A 74 5.74 9.49 -4.53
CA ALA A 74 4.79 10.04 -5.49
C ALA A 74 3.84 8.96 -6.03
N GLY A 75 4.37 7.77 -6.36
CA GLY A 75 3.59 6.62 -6.80
C GLY A 75 2.59 6.14 -5.74
N PHE A 76 2.99 6.15 -4.46
CA PHE A 76 2.08 5.85 -3.34
C PHE A 76 0.94 6.86 -3.26
N LEU A 77 1.22 8.17 -3.36
CA LEU A 77 0.16 9.19 -3.39
C LEU A 77 -0.77 9.00 -4.61
N GLY A 78 -0.20 8.71 -5.78
CA GLY A 78 -0.97 8.36 -6.98
C GLY A 78 -1.87 7.14 -6.75
N MET A 79 -1.34 6.09 -6.13
CA MET A 79 -2.08 4.86 -5.81
C MET A 79 -3.24 5.12 -4.83
N LEU A 80 -3.09 6.02 -3.86
CA LEU A 80 -4.18 6.40 -2.94
C LEU A 80 -5.30 7.16 -3.64
N VAL A 81 -4.95 8.07 -4.56
CA VAL A 81 -5.91 8.81 -5.38
C VAL A 81 -6.61 7.86 -6.35
N SER A 82 -5.86 6.98 -7.03
CA SER A 82 -6.43 5.90 -7.84
C SER A 82 -7.31 4.96 -7.03
N GLY A 83 -6.99 4.74 -5.75
CA GLY A 83 -7.81 3.98 -4.79
C GLY A 83 -9.24 4.52 -4.60
N MET A 84 -9.48 5.80 -4.93
CA MET A 84 -10.82 6.39 -4.93
C MET A 84 -11.63 6.06 -6.20
N LEU A 85 -10.94 5.64 -7.27
CA LEU A 85 -11.49 5.28 -8.58
C LEU A 85 -11.56 3.75 -8.81
N GLY A 86 -10.97 2.96 -7.91
CA GLY A 86 -10.96 1.49 -7.98
C GLY A 86 -10.07 0.85 -6.93
N ASP A 87 -10.01 -0.48 -6.91
CA ASP A 87 -9.33 -1.24 -5.85
C ASP A 87 -7.83 -1.44 -6.07
N TRP A 88 -7.14 -0.33 -6.31
CA TRP A 88 -5.74 -0.38 -6.70
C TRP A 88 -4.78 -0.48 -5.51
N PHE A 89 -5.25 -0.18 -4.29
CA PHE A 89 -4.43 -0.23 -3.07
C PHE A 89 -4.55 -1.58 -2.34
N LEU A 90 -5.77 -1.95 -1.94
CA LEU A 90 -6.13 -3.31 -1.51
C LEU A 90 -6.88 -3.98 -2.66
N PRO A 91 -6.19 -4.79 -3.49
CA PRO A 91 -6.78 -5.45 -4.64
C PRO A 91 -7.77 -6.53 -4.23
N PHE A 92 -9.05 -6.18 -4.17
CA PHE A 92 -10.09 -7.19 -4.03
C PHE A 92 -10.21 -7.97 -5.35
N VAL A 93 -9.89 -9.26 -5.32
CA VAL A 93 -9.88 -10.13 -6.51
C VAL A 93 -11.25 -10.13 -7.22
N TYR A 94 -12.34 -9.95 -6.47
CA TYR A 94 -13.69 -9.84 -7.03
C TYR A 94 -13.93 -8.55 -7.84
N ASN A 95 -13.14 -7.49 -7.62
CA ASN A 95 -13.28 -6.21 -8.34
C ASN A 95 -12.34 -6.06 -9.54
N ILE A 96 -11.10 -6.56 -9.44
CA ILE A 96 -10.07 -6.36 -10.50
C ILE A 96 -9.51 -7.66 -11.11
N GLY A 97 -10.00 -8.82 -10.66
CA GLY A 97 -9.53 -10.13 -11.08
C GLY A 97 -8.06 -10.42 -10.69
N PHE A 98 -7.59 -11.62 -11.04
CA PHE A 98 -6.20 -12.03 -10.75
C PHE A 98 -5.14 -11.22 -11.51
N VAL A 99 -5.49 -10.70 -12.70
CA VAL A 99 -4.58 -9.88 -13.50
C VAL A 99 -4.32 -8.53 -12.82
N GLY A 100 -5.38 -7.86 -12.35
CA GLY A 100 -5.26 -6.61 -11.58
C GLY A 100 -4.57 -6.84 -10.23
N PHE A 101 -4.88 -7.94 -9.54
CA PHE A 101 -4.24 -8.30 -8.28
C PHE A 101 -2.72 -8.37 -8.42
N ARG A 102 -2.20 -9.05 -9.46
CA ARG A 102 -0.74 -9.15 -9.69
C ARG A 102 -0.06 -7.80 -9.89
N ALA A 103 -0.73 -6.86 -10.56
CA ALA A 103 -0.17 -5.53 -10.79
C ALA A 103 -0.04 -4.71 -9.49
N SER A 104 -0.98 -4.87 -8.56
CA SER A 104 -0.95 -4.14 -7.28
C SER A 104 0.22 -4.54 -6.38
N VAL A 105 0.74 -5.78 -6.50
CA VAL A 105 1.87 -6.28 -5.69
C VAL A 105 3.11 -5.40 -5.86
N PHE A 106 3.31 -4.83 -7.05
CA PHE A 106 4.45 -3.96 -7.31
C PHE A 106 4.45 -2.71 -6.42
N GLY A 107 3.28 -2.10 -6.17
CA GLY A 107 3.16 -0.96 -5.27
C GLY A 107 3.67 -1.29 -3.86
N TRP A 108 3.28 -2.45 -3.34
CA TRP A 108 3.71 -2.95 -2.03
C TRP A 108 5.21 -3.28 -1.98
N ILE A 109 5.76 -3.88 -3.04
CA ILE A 109 7.21 -4.16 -3.13
C ILE A 109 8.00 -2.86 -3.12
N PHE A 110 7.61 -1.88 -3.92
CA PHE A 110 8.29 -0.58 -3.98
C PHE A 110 8.22 0.17 -2.65
N MET A 111 7.06 0.14 -1.97
CA MET A 111 6.94 0.70 -0.63
C MET A 111 7.85 0.01 0.38
N GLY A 112 7.99 -1.31 0.31
CA GLY A 112 8.93 -2.08 1.11
C GLY A 112 10.39 -1.66 0.88
N GLY A 113 10.78 -1.39 -0.37
CA GLY A 113 12.11 -0.89 -0.69
C GLY A 113 12.38 0.50 -0.14
N LEU A 114 11.40 1.42 -0.14
CA LEU A 114 11.53 2.72 0.52
C LEU A 114 11.78 2.56 2.02
N MET A 115 11.06 1.63 2.67
CA MET A 115 11.28 1.32 4.09
C MET A 115 12.66 0.73 4.37
N ALA A 116 13.20 -0.07 3.45
CA ALA A 116 14.57 -0.59 3.54
C ALA A 116 15.60 0.55 3.50
N VAL A 117 15.44 1.52 2.59
CA VAL A 117 16.27 2.75 2.55
C VAL A 117 16.14 3.53 3.87
N ALA A 118 14.92 3.73 4.36
CA ALA A 118 14.67 4.42 5.62
C ALA A 118 15.43 3.76 6.79
N THR A 119 15.37 2.43 6.88
CA THR A 119 16.05 1.65 7.91
C THR A 119 17.57 1.75 7.78
N ARG A 120 18.11 1.73 6.55
CA ARG A 120 19.54 1.91 6.30
C ARG A 120 20.02 3.28 6.78
N LEU A 121 19.31 4.36 6.44
CA LEU A 121 19.66 5.73 6.84
C LEU A 121 19.66 5.93 8.36
N VAL A 122 18.71 5.32 9.07
CA VAL A 122 18.67 5.36 10.54
C VAL A 122 19.89 4.66 11.14
N ARG A 123 20.29 3.50 10.59
CA ARG A 123 21.48 2.77 11.04
C ARG A 123 22.77 3.54 10.79
N GLU A 124 22.91 4.17 9.62
CA GLU A 124 24.08 5.00 9.28
C GLU A 124 24.22 6.19 10.24
N THR A 125 23.10 6.84 10.58
CA THR A 125 23.10 7.98 11.52
C THR A 125 23.53 7.54 12.93
N GLY A 126 23.03 6.40 13.42
CA GLY A 126 23.39 5.88 14.74
C GLY A 126 24.80 5.27 14.83
N ALA A 127 25.35 4.77 13.73
CA ALA A 127 26.72 4.25 13.70
C ALA A 127 27.77 5.37 13.72
N GLY A 128 27.47 6.55 13.15
CA GLY A 128 28.37 7.71 13.13
C GLY A 128 28.60 8.35 14.50
N GLU A 129 27.70 8.14 15.47
CA GLU A 129 27.83 8.65 16.84
C GLU A 129 28.80 7.83 17.71
N ILE A 130 29.20 6.62 17.30
CA ILE A 130 29.95 5.66 18.13
C ILE A 130 31.48 5.69 17.84
N GLN A 131 31.95 6.48 16.87
CA GLN A 131 33.40 6.68 16.65
C GLN A 131 33.88 7.99 17.27
N PRO A 132 34.40 7.99 18.52
CA PRO A 132 35.23 9.10 18.98
C PRO A 132 36.54 9.10 18.18
N SER A 133 36.87 10.23 17.59
CA SER A 133 38.14 10.46 16.90
C SER A 133 39.31 10.19 17.84
N SER A 134 40.09 9.15 17.54
CA SER A 134 41.42 8.88 18.11
C SER A 134 42.49 9.73 17.45
#